data_AF-A0A810KXB2-F1
#
_entry.id   AF-A0A810KXB2-F1
#
_cell.length_a   1.000
_cell.length_b   1.000
_cell.length_c   1.000
_cell.angle_alpha   90.00
_cell.angle_beta   90.00
_cell.angle_gamma   90.00
#
_symmetry.space_group_name_H-M   'P 1'
#
loop_
_entity.id
_entity.type
_entity.pdbx_description
1 polymer ?
#
loop_
_entity_poly.entity_id
_entity_poly.type
_entity_poly.pdbx_seq_one_letter_code
_entity_poly.pdbx_strand_id
1 'polypeptide(L)' 'MTPAVAAFLADPTRIAAAVGRYIARYRTPPPHPPGRVVLEIAVDRVRTLNL' A
#
# COMPACT_ATOMS: atom_id res chain seq x y z
N MET A 1 -19.63 1.29 -14.54
CA MET A 1 -18.23 1.50 -14.13
C MET A 1 -18.20 1.22 -12.64
N THR A 2 -17.52 0.16 -12.19
CA THR A 2 -17.40 -0.14 -10.75
C THR A 2 -16.53 0.94 -10.11
N PRO A 3 -16.88 1.45 -8.91
CA PRO A 3 -16.03 2.41 -8.21
C PRO A 3 -14.79 1.72 -7.67
N ALA A 4 -13.64 2.40 -7.74
CA ALA A 4 -12.45 1.97 -7.02
C ALA A 4 -12.73 1.96 -5.51
N VAL A 5 -12.29 0.89 -4.84
CA VAL A 5 -12.45 0.71 -3.40
C VAL A 5 -11.12 0.97 -2.72
N ALA A 6 -11.14 1.72 -1.62
CA ALA A 6 -9.99 1.91 -0.76
C ALA A 6 -10.32 1.44 0.66
N ALA A 7 -9.39 0.71 1.28
CA ALA A 7 -9.56 0.18 2.63
C ALA A 7 -8.31 0.40 3.47
N PHE A 8 -8.51 0.76 4.73
CA PHE A 8 -7.45 0.74 5.73
C PHE A 8 -7.38 -0.64 6.39
N LEU A 9 -6.20 -1.24 6.38
CA LEU A 9 -5.94 -2.54 6.95
C LEU A 9 -4.96 -2.40 8.12
N ALA A 10 -5.39 -2.88 9.29
CA ALA A 10 -4.56 -2.96 10.50
C ALA A 10 -3.98 -4.39 10.73
N ASP A 11 -4.19 -5.30 9.78
CA ASP A 11 -3.66 -6.67 9.84
C ASP A 11 -2.12 -6.67 9.89
N PRO A 12 -1.50 -7.24 10.95
CA PRO A 12 -0.05 -7.30 11.09
C PRO A 12 0.68 -7.95 9.91
N THR A 13 0.07 -8.97 9.28
CA THR A 13 0.66 -9.69 8.15
C THR A 13 0.72 -8.79 6.91
N ARG A 14 -0.36 -8.04 6.66
CA ARG A 14 -0.42 -7.05 5.57
C ARG A 14 0.55 -5.90 5.80
N ILE A 15 0.67 -5.43 7.04
CA ILE A 15 1.63 -4.39 7.43
C ILE A 15 3.07 -4.86 7.19
N ALA A 16 3.44 -6.08 7.60
CA ALA A 16 4.78 -6.63 7.40
C ALA A 16 5.13 -6.73 5.90
N ALA A 17 4.19 -7.18 5.07
CA ALA A 17 4.38 -7.22 3.62
C ALA A 17 4.59 -5.82 3.02
N ALA A 18 3.80 -4.84 3.45
CA ALA A 18 3.94 -3.45 3.00
C ALA A 18 5.30 -2.83 3.41
N VAL A 19 5.76 -3.09 4.64
CA VAL A 19 7.09 -2.69 5.11
C VAL A 19 8.20 -3.31 4.25
N GLY A 20 8.09 -4.60 3.92
CA GLY A 20 9.05 -5.27 3.04
C GLY A 20 9.14 -4.61 1.65
N ARG A 21 7.99 -4.29 1.03
CA ARG A 21 7.94 -3.57 -0.26
C ARG A 21 8.53 -2.16 -0.16
N TYR A 22 8.26 -1.46 0.94
CA TYR A 22 8.83 -0.14 1.20
C TYR A 22 10.35 -0.20 1.27
N ILE A 23 10.90 -1.13 2.06
CA ILE A 23 12.36 -1.33 2.18
C ILE A 23 12.97 -1.73 0.83
N ALA A 24 12.33 -2.62 0.08
CA ALA A 24 12.82 -3.01 -1.25
C ALA A 24 12.96 -1.81 -2.20
N ARG A 25 12.01 -0.85 -2.13
CA ARG A 25 12.02 0.36 -2.96
C ARG A 25 13.00 1.43 -2.47
N TYR A 26 12.95 1.76 -1.18
CA TYR A 26 13.66 2.91 -0.62
C TYR A 26 14.96 2.56 0.10
N ARG A 27 15.26 1.27 0.22
CA ARG A 27 16.47 0.71 0.85
C ARG A 27 16.68 1.07 2.32
N THR A 28 15.63 1.59 2.97
CA THR A 28 15.62 2.03 4.37
C THR A 28 14.27 1.63 5.00
N PRO A 29 14.24 1.24 6.29
CA PRO A 29 12.99 0.95 6.98
C PRO A 29 12.09 2.20 7.10
N PRO A 30 10.75 2.04 6.98
CA PRO A 30 9.82 3.14 7.20
C PRO A 30 9.70 3.50 8.69
N PRO A 31 9.37 4.76 9.05
CA PRO A 31 9.10 5.17 10.43
C PRO A 31 8.01 4.33 11.09
N HIS A 32 8.16 3.93 12.36
CA HIS A 32 7.26 3.02 13.10
C HIS A 32 6.42 3.71 14.20
N PRO A 33 5.42 4.53 13.82
CA PRO A 33 4.49 5.12 14.78
C PRO A 33 3.48 4.08 15.27
N PRO A 34 2.89 4.28 16.47
CA PRO A 34 1.74 3.50 16.92
C PRO A 34 0.57 3.69 15.96
N GLY A 35 -0.24 2.64 15.76
CA GLY A 35 -1.43 2.69 14.91
C GLY A 35 -1.16 2.71 13.40
N ARG A 36 0.04 2.29 12.95
CA ARG A 36 0.36 2.15 11.52
C ARG A 36 -0.65 1.23 10.82
N VAL A 37 -1.14 1.65 9.66
CA VAL A 37 -2.05 0.89 8.78
C VAL A 37 -1.49 0.81 7.35
N VAL A 38 -2.06 -0.08 6.56
CA VAL A 38 -1.89 -0.14 5.10
C VAL A 38 -3.14 0.41 4.43
N LEU A 39 -2.97 1.32 3.47
CA LEU A 39 -4.05 1.72 2.56
C LEU A 39 -3.99 0.81 1.32
N GLU A 40 -4.96 -0.07 1.18
CA GLU A 40 -5.13 -0.92 0.00
C GLU A 40 -6.12 -0.24 -0.97
N ILE A 41 -5.73 -0.11 -2.24
CA ILE A 41 -6.55 0.51 -3.29
C ILE A 41 -6.80 -0.55 -4.36
N ALA A 42 -8.06 -0.98 -4.48
CA ALA A 42 -8.51 -1.82 -5.57
C ALA A 42 -8.70 -0.94 -6.81
N VAL A 43 -7.89 -1.21 -7.84
CA VAL A 43 -7.92 -0.48 -9.12
C VAL A 43 -8.50 -1.36 -10.21
N ASP A 44 -9.60 -0.93 -10.82
CA ASP A 44 -10.24 -1.67 -11.93
C ASP A 44 -9.55 -1.43 -13.27
N ARG A 45 -8.89 -0.28 -13.43
CA ARG A 45 -8.22 0.10 -14.68
C ARG A 45 -7.04 1.03 -14.42
N VAL A 46 -5.89 0.68 -14.98
CA VAL A 46 -4.71 1.55 -15.05
C VAL A 46 -4.75 2.34 -16.35
N ARG A 47 -4.53 3.65 -16.28
CA ARG A 47 -4.31 4.51 -17.44
C ARG A 47 -2.89 5.04 -17.36
N THR A 48 -2.19 5.00 -18.49
CA THR A 48 -0.86 5.57 -18.60
C THR A 48 -0.90 6.72 -19.59
N LEU A 49 -0.18 7.78 -19.26
CA LEU A 49 0.01 8.91 -20.15
C LEU A 49 1.43 8.83 -20.72
N ASN A 50 1.55 8.83 -22.06
CA ASN A 50 2.81 8.85 -22.81
C ASN A 50 3.76 7.67 -22.50
N LEU A 51 3.31 6.45 -22.80
CA LEU A 51 4.21 5.31 -22.94
C LEU A 51 4.89 5.33 -24.31
#